data_AF-A0A8S9LZH1-F1
#
_entry.id   AF-A0A8S9LZH1-F1
#
_cell.length_a   1.000
_cell.length_b   1.000
_cell.length_c   1.000
_cell.angle_alpha   90.00
_cell.angle_beta   90.00
_cell.angle_gamma   90.00
#
_symmetry.space_group_name_H-M   'P 1'
#
loop_
_entity.id
_entity.type
_entity.pdbx_description
1 polymer ?
#
loop_
_entity_poly.entity_id
_entity_poly.type
_entity_poly.pdbx_seq_one_letter_code
_entity_poly.pdbx_strand_id
1 'polypeptide(L)'
;MAKAQGKPSLAIEHWSSRKYYAATIDLTGGKSTRALLGICLCGSAIAQLSRGRNNEDKDVAAPELQSLAATTLEKEYKQKAPAKLNLLSSALKSLKLS
;
A
#
# COMPACT_ATOMS: atom_id res chain seq x y z
N MET A 1 -30.82 -9.56 -22.37
CA MET A 1 -29.39 -9.94 -22.32
C MET A 1 -28.69 -9.05 -21.31
N ALA A 2 -27.98 -9.64 -20.35
CA ALA A 2 -27.59 -9.00 -19.10
C ALA A 2 -26.17 -8.40 -19.10
N LYS A 3 -26.07 -7.26 -18.41
CA LYS A 3 -24.93 -6.63 -17.70
C LYS A 3 -23.71 -6.14 -18.50
N ALA A 4 -23.64 -4.81 -18.57
CA ALA A 4 -22.42 -4.01 -18.69
C ALA A 4 -21.39 -4.42 -17.63
N GLN A 5 -20.16 -4.75 -18.06
CA GLN A 5 -19.05 -5.04 -17.15
C GLN A 5 -18.22 -3.78 -16.91
N GLY A 6 -18.57 -3.06 -15.83
CA GLY A 6 -17.76 -2.00 -15.24
C GLY A 6 -16.57 -2.58 -14.47
N LYS A 7 -15.34 -2.23 -14.88
CA LYS A 7 -14.08 -2.49 -14.17
C LYS A 7 -13.04 -1.33 -14.12
N PRO A 8 -13.27 -0.10 -14.64
CA PRO A 8 -12.30 0.99 -14.45
C PRO A 8 -12.41 1.68 -13.08
N SER A 9 -13.55 1.62 -12.36
CA SER A 9 -13.78 2.40 -11.13
C SER A 9 -12.83 2.04 -9.98
N LEU A 10 -12.63 0.75 -9.72
CA LEU A 10 -11.87 0.29 -8.54
C LEU A 10 -10.39 0.69 -8.61
N ALA A 11 -9.76 0.62 -9.79
CA ALA A 11 -8.36 1.02 -9.94
C ALA A 11 -8.17 2.52 -9.70
N ILE A 12 -9.14 3.34 -10.14
CA ILE A 12 -9.14 4.80 -9.93
C ILE A 12 -9.32 5.12 -8.44
N GLU A 13 -10.20 4.38 -7.75
CA GLU A 13 -10.42 4.54 -6.31
C GLU A 13 -9.16 4.21 -5.50
N HIS A 14 -8.47 3.09 -5.78
CA HIS A 14 -7.23 2.72 -5.10
C HIS A 14 -6.08 3.70 -5.38
N TRP A 15 -5.99 4.22 -6.60
CA TRP A 15 -5.01 5.24 -6.97
C TRP A 15 -5.24 6.55 -6.22
N SER A 16 -6.50 6.99 -6.15
CA SER A 16 -6.89 8.16 -5.36
C SER A 16 -6.55 7.96 -3.88
N SER A 17 -6.89 6.78 -3.32
CA SER A 17 -6.57 6.41 -1.93
C SER A 17 -5.07 6.44 -1.64
N ARG A 18 -4.23 5.93 -2.56
CA ARG A 18 -2.76 6.02 -2.44
C ARG A 18 -2.29 7.48 -2.33
N LYS A 19 -2.82 8.39 -3.14
CA LYS A 19 -2.47 9.83 -3.08
C LYS A 19 -2.86 10.47 -1.75
N TYR A 20 -4.04 10.14 -1.20
CA TYR A 20 -4.44 10.61 0.13
C TYR A 20 -3.47 10.16 1.23
N TYR A 21 -3.05 8.89 1.20
CA TYR A 21 -2.09 8.39 2.18
C TYR A 21 -0.68 8.99 1.99
N ALA A 22 -0.24 9.21 0.75
CA ALA A 22 1.02 9.90 0.47
C ALA A 22 1.00 11.34 0.99
N ALA A 23 -0.07 12.10 0.75
CA ALA A 23 -0.24 13.43 1.31
C ALA A 23 -0.26 13.41 2.85
N THR A 24 -0.89 12.39 3.45
CA THR A 24 -0.90 12.23 4.90
C THR A 24 0.50 11.93 5.45
N ILE A 25 1.31 11.14 4.75
CA ILE A 25 2.71 10.91 5.11
C ILE A 25 3.49 12.21 5.07
N ASP A 26 3.32 13.01 4.02
CA ASP A 26 3.99 14.30 3.87
C ASP A 26 3.62 15.26 5.02
N LEU A 27 2.31 15.41 5.30
CA LEU A 27 1.80 16.25 6.39
C LEU A 27 2.23 15.78 7.80
N THR A 28 2.42 14.47 7.99
CA THR A 28 2.80 13.90 9.31
C THR A 28 4.29 13.64 9.43
N GLY A 29 5.09 13.94 8.40
CA GLY A 29 6.50 13.58 8.32
C GLY A 29 6.74 12.08 8.50
N GLY A 30 5.85 11.23 7.97
CA GLY A 30 5.96 9.77 8.04
C GLY A 30 5.65 9.14 9.40
N LYS A 31 5.08 9.88 10.36
CA LYS A 31 4.78 9.37 11.71
C LYS A 31 3.43 8.66 11.83
N SER A 32 2.55 8.82 10.85
CA SER A 32 1.22 8.21 10.87
C SER A 32 1.29 6.73 10.48
N THR A 33 1.25 5.85 11.47
CA THR A 33 1.17 4.39 11.28
C THR A 33 0.00 3.98 10.39
N ARG A 34 -1.15 4.67 10.48
CA ARG A 34 -2.32 4.42 9.63
C ARG A 34 -2.04 4.76 8.17
N ALA A 35 -1.34 5.87 7.91
CA ALA A 35 -1.02 6.28 6.54
C ALA A 35 0.02 5.34 5.91
N LEU A 36 1.03 4.94 6.67
CA LEU A 36 2.02 3.95 6.21
C LEU A 36 1.35 2.62 5.84
N LEU A 37 0.43 2.12 6.69
CA LEU A 37 -0.31 0.89 6.40
C LEU A 37 -1.23 1.06 5.18
N GLY A 38 -1.87 2.23 5.05
CA GLY A 38 -2.69 2.57 3.89
C GLY A 38 -1.94 2.52 2.56
N ILE A 39 -0.70 3.04 2.52
CA ILE A 39 0.17 2.93 1.33
C ILE A 39 0.49 1.46 1.02
N CYS A 40 0.90 0.68 2.02
CA CYS A 40 1.20 -0.74 1.83
C CYS A 40 0.02 -1.50 1.20
N LEU A 41 -1.19 -1.32 1.74
CA LEU A 41 -2.39 -2.00 1.25
C LEU A 41 -2.82 -1.54 -0.14
N CYS A 42 -2.81 -0.23 -0.41
CA CYS A 42 -3.13 0.30 -1.73
C CYS A 42 -2.11 -0.17 -2.78
N GLY A 43 -0.84 -0.24 -2.39
CA GLY A 43 0.24 -0.80 -3.18
C GLY A 43 -0.04 -2.23 -3.65
N SER A 44 -0.26 -3.13 -2.69
CA SER A 44 -0.55 -4.53 -2.97
C SER A 44 -1.86 -4.73 -3.73
N ALA A 45 -2.91 -3.97 -3.41
CA ALA A 45 -4.19 -4.03 -4.14
C ALA A 45 -4.02 -3.62 -5.61
N ILE A 46 -3.30 -2.53 -5.89
CA ILE A 46 -3.00 -2.10 -7.25
C ILE A 46 -2.15 -3.15 -7.99
N ALA A 47 -1.16 -3.74 -7.32
CA ALA A 47 -0.34 -4.82 -7.90
C ALA A 47 -1.14 -6.10 -8.20
N GLN A 48 -2.16 -6.41 -7.40
CA GLN A 48 -3.09 -7.52 -7.66
C GLN A 48 -4.01 -7.21 -8.84
N LEU A 49 -4.48 -5.97 -8.98
CA LEU A 49 -5.34 -5.53 -10.08
C LEU A 49 -4.58 -5.34 -11.41
N SER A 50 -3.28 -5.05 -11.36
CA SER A 50 -2.44 -4.87 -12.56
C SER A 50 -1.90 -6.18 -13.13
N ARG A 51 -1.89 -7.27 -12.36
CA ARG A 51 -1.57 -8.63 -12.83
C ARG A 51 -2.58 -9.08 -13.89
N GLY A 52 -2.26 -8.83 -15.16
CA GLY A 52 -3.09 -9.17 -16.33
C GLY A 52 -3.36 -8.00 -17.29
N ARG A 53 -2.98 -6.77 -16.95
CA ARG A 53 -3.03 -5.60 -17.85
C ARG A 53 -1.62 -5.29 -18.38
N ASN A 54 -1.53 -5.01 -19.69
CA ASN A 54 -0.26 -4.70 -20.36
C ASN A 54 0.42 -3.49 -19.70
N ASN A 55 1.70 -3.63 -19.37
CA ASN A 55 2.43 -2.74 -18.46
C ASN A 55 3.10 -1.58 -19.21
N GLU A 56 2.41 -0.46 -19.39
CA GLU A 56 3.06 0.78 -19.86
C GLU A 56 3.08 1.91 -18.82
N ASP A 57 2.37 1.76 -17.70
CA ASP A 57 2.31 2.77 -16.63
C ASP A 57 2.76 2.16 -15.29
N LYS A 58 4.04 1.75 -15.22
CA LYS A 58 4.69 1.37 -13.97
C LYS A 58 5.29 2.63 -13.36
N ASP A 59 4.52 3.29 -12.49
CA ASP A 59 5.05 4.29 -11.57
C ASP A 59 6.18 3.65 -10.74
N VAL A 60 7.43 3.98 -11.07
CA VAL A 60 8.65 3.40 -10.49
C VAL A 60 8.80 3.78 -9.01
N ALA A 61 8.22 4.90 -8.58
CA ALA A 61 8.27 5.38 -7.20
C ALA A 61 7.26 4.67 -6.27
N ALA A 62 6.19 4.10 -6.84
CA ALA A 62 5.18 3.39 -6.08
C ALA A 62 5.69 2.17 -5.28
N PRO A 63 6.46 1.22 -5.86
CA PRO A 63 6.98 0.08 -5.10
C PRO A 63 8.02 0.49 -4.05
N GLU A 64 8.86 1.48 -4.33
CA GLU A 64 9.85 1.99 -3.37
C GLU A 64 9.19 2.62 -2.14
N LEU A 65 8.14 3.43 -2.36
CA LEU A 65 7.39 4.06 -1.28
C LEU A 65 6.68 3.02 -0.38
N GLN A 66 6.21 1.92 -0.95
CA GLN A 66 5.58 0.83 -0.20
C GLN A 66 6.60 0.07 0.67
N SER A 67 7.79 -0.20 0.14
CA SER A 67 8.89 -0.83 0.87
C SER A 67 9.40 0.07 2.02
N LEU A 68 9.53 1.37 1.75
CA LEU A 68 9.89 2.36 2.75
C LEU A 68 8.84 2.45 3.87
N ALA A 69 7.55 2.41 3.51
CA ALA A 69 6.45 2.42 4.47
C ALA A 69 6.45 1.15 5.33
N ALA A 70 6.66 -0.02 4.74
CA ALA A 70 6.77 -1.30 5.44
C ALA A 70 7.92 -1.29 6.46
N THR A 71 9.11 -0.83 6.04
CA THR A 71 10.29 -0.73 6.92
C THR A 71 10.04 0.23 8.09
N THR A 72 9.40 1.37 7.83
CA THR A 72 9.06 2.35 8.87
C THR A 72 8.04 1.78 9.85
N LEU A 73 7.02 1.06 9.37
CA LEU A 73 6.05 0.36 10.22
C LEU A 73 6.70 -0.67 11.13
N GLU A 74 7.63 -1.48 10.61
CA GLU A 74 8.33 -2.47 11.44
C GLU A 74 9.15 -1.79 12.55
N LYS A 75 9.84 -0.68 12.26
CA LYS A 75 10.57 0.09 13.26
C LYS A 75 9.65 0.66 14.34
N GLU A 76 8.51 1.22 13.94
CA GLU A 76 7.50 1.76 14.85
C GLU A 76 6.92 0.67 15.76
N TYR A 77 6.60 -0.51 15.22
CA TYR A 77 6.09 -1.63 16.02
C TYR A 77 7.14 -2.23 16.95
N LYS A 78 8.43 -2.26 16.56
CA LYS A 78 9.53 -2.64 17.47
C LYS A 78 9.53 -1.80 18.74
N GLN A 79 9.27 -0.51 18.62
CA GLN A 79 9.31 0.43 19.74
C GLN A 79 7.99 0.46 20.54
N LYS A 80 6.85 0.53 19.84
CA LYS A 80 5.55 0.80 20.48
C LYS A 80 4.74 -0.46 20.83
N ALA A 81 4.97 -1.57 20.12
CA ALA A 81 4.18 -2.78 20.28
C ALA A 81 4.97 -4.05 19.89
N PRO A 82 6.08 -4.36 20.57
CA PRO A 82 6.98 -5.46 20.18
C PRO A 82 6.27 -6.82 20.16
N ALA A 83 5.30 -7.04 21.05
CA ALA A 83 4.49 -8.26 21.08
C ALA A 83 3.66 -8.50 19.80
N LYS A 84 3.39 -7.44 19.02
CA LYS A 84 2.61 -7.51 17.76
C LYS A 84 3.49 -7.53 16.51
N LEU A 85 4.81 -7.46 16.68
CA LEU A 85 5.75 -7.37 15.56
C LEU A 85 5.71 -8.58 14.63
N ASN A 86 5.64 -9.79 15.20
CA ASN A 86 5.56 -11.02 14.41
C ASN A 86 4.32 -11.03 13.52
N LEU A 87 3.17 -10.59 14.06
CA LEU A 87 1.92 -10.49 13.30
C LEU A 87 2.04 -9.49 12.15
N LEU A 88 2.65 -8.32 12.41
CA LEU A 88 2.88 -7.30 11.38
C LEU A 88 3.81 -7.82 10.27
N SER A 89 4.95 -8.40 10.64
CA SER A 89 5.94 -8.89 9.66
C SER A 89 5.36 -10.01 8.80
N SER A 90 4.58 -10.92 9.38
CA SER A 90 3.84 -11.95 8.62
C SER A 90 2.85 -11.33 7.64
N ALA A 91 2.15 -10.26 8.01
CA ALA A 91 1.23 -9.55 7.12
C ALA A 91 1.98 -8.82 5.98
N LEU A 92 3.10 -8.16 6.26
CA LEU A 92 3.89 -7.47 5.23
C LEU A 92 4.49 -8.46 4.21
N LYS A 93 4.92 -9.63 4.66
CA LYS A 93 5.40 -10.72 3.79
C LYS A 93 4.31 -11.28 2.89
N SER A 94 3.09 -11.49 3.39
CA SER A 94 1.98 -11.97 2.57
C SER A 94 1.59 -10.97 1.47
N LEU A 95 1.84 -9.68 1.72
CA LEU A 95 1.67 -8.57 0.79
C LEU A 95 2.85 -8.37 -0.18
N LYS A 96 3.96 -9.12 -0.01
CA LYS A 96 5.20 -9.02 -0.79
C LYS A 96 5.90 -7.67 -0.68
N LEU A 97 5.86 -7.07 0.51
CA LEU A 97 6.44 -5.76 0.80
C LEU A 97 7.70 -5.81 1.69
N SER A 98 8.05 -7.01 2.17
CA SER A 98 9.18 -7.32 3.06
C SER A 98 9.86 -8.61 2.64
#